data_AF-A0A8J4PLZ6-F1
#
_entry.id   AF-A0A8J4PLZ6-F1
#
_cell.length_a   1.000
_cell.length_b   1.000
_cell.length_c   1.000
_cell.angle_alpha   90.00
_cell.angle_beta   90.00
_cell.angle_gamma   90.00
#
_symmetry.space_group_name_H-M   'P 1'
#
loop_
_entity.id
_entity.type
_entity.pdbx_description
1 polymer ?
#
loop_
_entity_poly.entity_id
_entity_poly.type
_entity_poly.pdbx_seq_one_letter_code
_entity_poly.pdbx_strand_id
1 'polypeptide(L)'
;MIENIFGDSVEVPSLLELCIQKIQDNLETIRDLGKINDKLLVIILDKCPPAQLTLIERRIGRVIDTEDLWRRHCFNTTFLDPAYTLDANSTWKQLYNVLEQQYEEKKKKTGENLRKIYDSAANSKKSKQIKVLNFNPSTIPAPQRSFSSGSKASHTGRSPVVNKTPSYAPKPGSQAAAYAGRKVPTISPSQPKLMAKVLKEFKKK
;
A
#
# COMPACT_ATOMS: atom_id res chain seq x y z
N MET A 1 -39.67 -31.53 3.23
CA MET A 1 -38.36 -30.85 3.11
C MET A 1 -38.64 -29.36 3.25
N ILE A 2 -38.06 -28.71 4.25
CA ILE A 2 -38.19 -27.25 4.41
C ILE A 2 -36.96 -26.66 3.74
N GLU A 3 -37.14 -26.07 2.56
CA GLU A 3 -36.07 -25.33 1.88
C GLU A 3 -36.06 -23.89 2.39
N ASN A 4 -34.87 -23.41 2.78
CA ASN A 4 -34.64 -21.98 2.96
C ASN A 4 -34.37 -21.33 1.61
N ILE A 5 -34.55 -20.00 1.54
CA ILE A 5 -34.41 -19.12 0.37
C ILE A 5 -33.06 -19.30 -0.40
N PHE A 6 -32.07 -19.93 0.21
CA PHE A 6 -30.75 -20.19 -0.37
C PHE A 6 -30.52 -21.61 -0.92
N GLY A 7 -31.55 -22.48 -0.94
CA GLY A 7 -31.43 -23.82 -1.53
C GLY A 7 -30.62 -24.82 -0.70
N ASP A 8 -30.17 -24.44 0.50
CA ASP A 8 -29.58 -25.37 1.46
C ASP A 8 -30.71 -26.12 2.21
N SER A 9 -30.70 -27.44 2.12
CA SER A 9 -31.53 -28.31 2.96
C SER A 9 -31.16 -28.06 4.43
N VAL A 10 -32.11 -27.53 5.22
CA VAL A 10 -31.90 -27.34 6.66
C VAL A 10 -31.95 -28.71 7.35
N GLU A 11 -30.83 -29.41 7.30
CA GLU A 11 -30.61 -30.61 8.12
C GLU A 11 -30.35 -30.15 9.56
N VAL A 12 -31.15 -30.67 10.50
CA VAL A 12 -30.96 -30.38 11.92
C VAL A 12 -29.61 -30.96 12.33
N PRO A 13 -28.67 -30.14 12.85
CA PRO A 13 -27.35 -30.63 13.20
C PRO A 13 -27.45 -31.66 14.31
N SER A 14 -26.65 -32.72 14.19
CA SER A 14 -26.52 -33.73 15.25
C SER A 14 -26.00 -33.08 16.53
N LEU A 15 -26.39 -33.63 17.68
CA LEU A 15 -25.85 -33.22 18.98
C LEU A 15 -24.31 -33.24 18.99
N LEU A 16 -23.71 -34.23 18.32
CA LEU A 16 -22.25 -34.34 18.20
C LEU A 16 -21.65 -33.13 17.47
N GLU A 17 -22.25 -32.71 16.37
CA GLU A 17 -21.81 -31.55 15.57
C GLU A 17 -21.83 -30.27 16.43
N LEU A 18 -22.94 -30.05 17.13
CA LEU A 18 -23.13 -28.91 18.03
C LEU A 18 -22.10 -28.90 19.17
N CYS A 19 -21.81 -30.07 19.75
CA CYS A 19 -20.81 -30.22 20.78
C CYS A 19 -19.40 -29.92 20.25
N ILE A 20 -19.04 -30.43 19.07
CA ILE A 20 -17.74 -30.15 18.45
C ILE A 20 -17.60 -28.65 18.19
N GLN A 21 -18.61 -28.01 17.62
CA GLN A 21 -18.60 -26.58 17.35
C GLN A 21 -18.46 -25.77 18.64
N LYS A 22 -19.20 -26.14 19.70
CA LYS A 22 -19.09 -25.45 21.00
C LYS A 22 -17.73 -25.62 21.65
N ILE A 23 -17.10 -26.79 21.47
CA ILE A 23 -15.73 -27.00 21.94
C ILE A 23 -14.77 -26.14 21.13
N GLN A 24 -14.88 -26.13 19.79
CA GLN A 24 -14.06 -25.32 18.88
C GLN A 24 -14.10 -23.83 19.25
N ASP A 25 -15.29 -23.28 19.51
CA ASP A 25 -15.49 -21.89 19.94
C ASP A 25 -14.77 -21.55 21.26
N ASN A 26 -14.63 -22.53 22.16
CA ASN A 26 -14.18 -22.31 23.55
C ASN A 26 -12.86 -23.03 23.87
N LEU A 27 -12.10 -23.41 22.85
CA LEU A 27 -10.90 -24.23 22.99
C LEU A 27 -9.86 -23.64 23.96
N GLU A 28 -9.75 -22.32 24.08
CA GLU A 28 -8.81 -21.68 25.01
C GLU A 28 -9.19 -21.90 26.49
N THR A 29 -10.48 -22.00 26.80
CA THR A 29 -10.98 -22.11 28.18
C THR A 29 -10.94 -23.54 28.74
N ILE A 30 -11.00 -24.54 27.86
CA ILE A 30 -11.11 -25.95 28.26
C ILE A 30 -9.74 -26.48 28.72
N ARG A 31 -9.59 -26.76 30.01
CA ARG A 31 -8.32 -27.25 30.60
C ARG A 31 -8.06 -28.74 30.33
N ASP A 32 -9.11 -29.53 30.20
CA ASP A 32 -9.06 -31.00 30.24
C ASP A 32 -9.02 -31.67 28.84
N LEU A 33 -8.61 -30.95 27.79
CA LEU A 33 -8.53 -31.50 26.42
C LEU A 33 -7.65 -32.76 26.31
N GLY A 34 -6.66 -32.90 27.21
CA GLY A 34 -5.78 -34.07 27.23
C GLY A 34 -6.44 -35.39 27.65
N LYS A 35 -7.69 -35.37 28.13
CA LYS A 35 -8.46 -36.58 28.45
C LYS A 35 -9.30 -37.10 27.27
N ILE A 36 -9.39 -36.33 26.18
CA ILE A 36 -10.22 -36.66 25.00
C ILE A 36 -9.46 -37.64 24.11
N ASN A 37 -10.15 -38.59 23.48
CA ASN A 37 -9.54 -39.52 22.52
C ASN A 37 -8.86 -38.78 21.35
N ASP A 38 -7.72 -39.27 20.88
CA ASP A 38 -6.93 -38.63 19.82
C ASP A 38 -7.73 -38.38 18.55
N LYS A 39 -8.54 -39.35 18.12
CA LYS A 39 -9.38 -39.22 16.92
C LYS A 39 -10.37 -38.06 17.00
N LEU A 40 -11.04 -37.91 18.14
CA LEU A 40 -11.98 -36.80 18.36
C LEU A 40 -11.25 -35.48 18.48
N LEU A 41 -10.08 -35.49 19.13
CA LEU A 41 -9.29 -34.29 19.28
C LEU A 41 -8.81 -33.75 17.93
N VAL A 42 -8.37 -34.60 17.00
CA VAL A 42 -7.98 -34.17 15.64
C VAL A 42 -9.15 -33.49 14.92
N ILE A 43 -10.37 -34.02 15.04
CA ILE A 43 -11.58 -33.41 14.45
C ILE A 43 -11.86 -32.04 15.08
N ILE A 44 -11.78 -31.96 16.41
CA ILE A 44 -11.97 -30.71 17.14
C ILE A 44 -10.91 -29.68 16.71
N LEU A 45 -9.65 -30.08 16.55
CA LEU A 45 -8.54 -29.19 16.20
C LEU A 45 -8.48 -28.81 14.72
N ASP A 46 -9.25 -29.44 13.83
CA ASP A 46 -9.21 -29.18 12.37
C ASP A 46 -9.53 -27.72 12.00
N LYS A 47 -10.40 -27.06 12.76
CA LYS A 47 -10.78 -25.65 12.53
C LYS A 47 -10.01 -24.67 13.42
N CYS A 48 -9.09 -25.15 14.23
CA CYS A 48 -8.32 -24.32 15.14
C CYS A 48 -7.34 -23.44 14.35
N PRO A 49 -7.20 -22.14 14.66
CA PRO A 49 -6.14 -21.33 14.08
C PRO A 49 -4.74 -21.85 14.50
N PRO A 50 -3.71 -21.74 13.64
CA PRO A 50 -2.36 -22.29 13.89
C PRO A 50 -1.70 -21.80 15.19
N ALA A 51 -1.88 -20.52 15.52
CA ALA A 51 -1.36 -19.93 16.75
C ALA A 51 -1.97 -20.61 17.99
N GLN A 52 -3.28 -20.85 17.96
CA GLN A 52 -3.99 -21.52 19.04
C GLN A 52 -3.65 -23.02 19.10
N LEU A 53 -3.45 -23.67 17.95
CA LEU A 53 -3.03 -25.08 17.87
C LEU A 53 -1.70 -25.29 18.60
N THR A 54 -0.72 -24.40 18.41
CA THR A 54 0.57 -24.45 19.11
C THR A 54 0.43 -24.34 20.64
N LEU A 55 -0.47 -23.47 21.12
CA LEU A 55 -0.73 -23.30 22.55
C LEU A 55 -1.41 -24.52 23.14
N ILE A 56 -2.38 -25.08 22.43
CA ILE A 56 -3.13 -26.27 22.86
C ILE A 56 -2.21 -27.50 22.91
N GLU A 57 -1.36 -27.71 21.90
CA GLU A 57 -0.38 -28.80 21.89
C GLU A 57 0.51 -28.75 23.14
N ARG A 58 1.00 -27.56 23.53
CA ARG A 58 1.79 -27.38 24.75
C ARG A 58 0.98 -27.69 26.01
N ARG A 59 -0.30 -27.35 26.04
CA ARG A 59 -1.18 -27.57 27.19
C ARG A 59 -1.56 -29.04 27.39
N ILE A 60 -1.76 -29.78 26.29
CA ILE A 60 -2.19 -31.18 26.36
C ILE A 60 -1.07 -32.07 26.93
N GLY A 61 0.20 -31.74 26.68
CA GLY A 61 1.34 -32.46 27.25
C GLY A 61 1.50 -33.91 26.78
N ARG A 62 0.84 -34.29 25.68
CA ARG A 62 0.92 -35.62 25.05
C ARG A 62 1.28 -35.49 23.58
N VAL A 63 1.86 -36.54 23.00
CA VAL A 63 2.16 -36.60 21.56
C VAL A 63 0.87 -36.95 20.82
N ILE A 64 0.39 -36.03 19.98
CA ILE A 64 -0.77 -36.21 19.10
C ILE A 64 -0.27 -36.12 17.67
N ASP A 65 -0.85 -36.90 16.76
CA ASP A 65 -0.60 -36.76 15.33
C ASP A 65 -1.30 -35.50 14.80
N THR A 66 -0.59 -34.37 14.83
CA THR A 66 -1.05 -33.08 14.31
C THR A 66 -0.40 -32.73 12.97
N GLU A 67 0.42 -33.61 12.39
CA GLU A 67 1.12 -33.36 11.12
C GLU A 67 0.17 -33.01 9.99
N ASP A 68 -0.94 -33.74 9.87
CA ASP A 68 -1.97 -33.50 8.86
C ASP A 68 -2.69 -32.16 9.05
N LEU A 69 -2.84 -31.69 10.30
CA LEU A 69 -3.43 -30.39 10.59
C LEU A 69 -2.50 -29.27 10.13
N TRP A 70 -1.22 -29.38 10.48
CA TRP A 70 -0.19 -28.44 10.04
C TRP A 70 -0.04 -28.42 8.51
N ARG A 71 -0.11 -29.59 7.87
CA ARG A 71 -0.14 -29.71 6.41
C ARG A 71 -1.30 -28.91 5.81
N ARG A 72 -2.52 -29.09 6.31
CA ARG A 72 -3.70 -28.32 5.85
C ARG A 72 -3.51 -26.82 6.05
N HIS A 73 -2.95 -26.40 7.17
CA HIS A 73 -2.66 -24.99 7.41
C HIS A 73 -1.65 -24.40 6.43
N CYS A 74 -0.58 -25.13 6.09
CA CYS A 74 0.37 -24.70 5.08
C CYS A 74 -0.32 -24.42 3.74
N PHE A 75 -1.15 -25.35 3.24
CA PHE A 75 -1.83 -25.16 1.95
C PHE A 75 -2.95 -24.11 1.99
N ASN A 76 -3.66 -23.96 3.12
CA ASN A 76 -4.77 -23.02 3.22
C ASN A 76 -4.34 -21.56 3.43
N THR A 77 -3.26 -21.33 4.19
CA THR A 77 -2.88 -19.97 4.63
C THR A 77 -1.71 -19.39 3.87
N THR A 78 -0.83 -20.24 3.33
CA THR A 78 0.36 -19.81 2.61
C THR A 78 0.21 -20.22 1.15
N PHE A 79 0.74 -19.41 0.22
CA PHE A 79 0.75 -19.71 -1.22
C PHE A 79 1.75 -20.84 -1.55
N LEU A 80 1.72 -21.91 -0.77
CA LEU A 80 2.53 -23.09 -1.02
C LEU A 80 2.00 -23.78 -2.28
N ASP A 81 2.93 -24.26 -3.10
CA ASP A 81 2.56 -25.06 -4.27
C ASP A 81 1.86 -26.35 -3.78
N PRO A 82 0.66 -26.70 -4.29
CA PRO A 82 -0.02 -27.95 -3.93
C PRO A 82 0.82 -29.22 -4.19
N ALA A 83 1.84 -29.14 -5.06
CA ALA A 83 2.78 -30.23 -5.31
C ALA A 83 3.97 -30.28 -4.32
N TYR A 84 4.03 -29.39 -3.33
CA TYR A 84 5.14 -29.34 -2.38
C TYR A 84 5.18 -30.60 -1.50
N THR A 85 6.30 -31.33 -1.57
CA THR A 85 6.60 -32.45 -0.68
C THR A 85 7.57 -32.02 0.40
N LEU A 86 7.23 -32.32 1.65
CA LEU A 86 8.07 -32.05 2.80
C LEU A 86 9.34 -32.91 2.76
N ASP A 87 10.47 -32.31 3.12
CA ASP A 87 11.73 -33.04 3.25
C ASP A 87 11.68 -34.00 4.46
N ALA A 88 12.37 -35.14 4.37
CA ALA A 88 12.25 -36.23 5.34
C ALA A 88 12.69 -35.86 6.77
N ASN A 89 13.53 -34.82 6.89
CA ASN A 89 14.04 -34.34 8.18
C ASN A 89 13.24 -33.18 8.76
N SER A 90 12.21 -32.71 8.05
CA SER A 90 11.43 -31.52 8.43
C SER A 90 10.03 -31.92 8.87
N THR A 91 9.43 -31.10 9.73
CA THR A 91 8.05 -31.25 10.22
C THR A 91 7.14 -30.23 9.54
N TRP A 92 5.86 -30.54 9.29
CA TRP A 92 4.91 -29.57 8.70
C TRP A 92 4.78 -28.31 9.55
N LYS A 93 4.84 -28.46 10.87
CA LYS A 93 4.86 -27.35 11.84
C LYS A 93 6.09 -26.44 11.66
N GLN A 94 7.27 -27.01 11.43
CA GLN A 94 8.48 -26.21 11.22
C GLN A 94 8.39 -25.42 9.91
N LEU A 95 7.92 -26.08 8.84
CA LEU A 95 7.67 -25.43 7.57
C LEU A 95 6.68 -24.27 7.71
N TYR A 96 5.57 -24.50 8.41
CA TYR A 96 4.57 -23.45 8.68
C TYR A 96 5.20 -22.22 9.33
N ASN A 97 6.01 -22.40 10.38
CA ASN A 97 6.66 -21.29 11.09
C ASN A 97 7.58 -20.48 10.15
N VAL A 98 8.34 -21.15 9.28
CA VAL A 98 9.20 -20.47 8.30
C VAL A 98 8.36 -19.67 7.31
N LEU A 99 7.26 -20.24 6.81
CA LEU A 99 6.38 -19.56 5.86
C LEU A 99 5.66 -18.37 6.48
N GLU A 100 5.21 -18.51 7.72
CA GLU A 100 4.58 -17.43 8.49
C GLU A 100 5.56 -16.27 8.68
N GLN A 101 6.82 -16.55 9.09
CA GLN A 101 7.86 -15.54 9.18
C GLN A 101 8.11 -14.82 7.84
N GLN A 102 8.21 -15.57 6.74
CA GLN A 102 8.36 -14.97 5.41
C GLN A 102 7.16 -14.09 5.02
N TYR A 103 5.95 -14.51 5.36
CA TYR A 103 4.73 -13.75 5.11
C TYR A 103 4.71 -12.46 5.94
N GLU A 104 5.03 -12.53 7.23
CA GLU A 104 5.13 -11.36 8.11
C GLU A 104 6.17 -10.36 7.63
N GLU A 105 7.35 -10.85 7.20
CA GLU A 105 8.37 -9.99 6.61
C GLU A 105 7.90 -9.28 5.35
N LYS A 106 7.24 -10.01 4.43
CA LYS A 106 6.68 -9.42 3.20
C LYS A 106 5.61 -8.38 3.53
N LYS A 107 4.74 -8.67 4.51
CA LYS A 107 3.73 -7.74 5.02
C LYS A 107 4.39 -6.48 5.58
N LYS A 108 5.42 -6.62 6.40
CA LYS A 108 6.18 -5.50 6.97
C LYS A 108 6.86 -4.66 5.88
N LYS A 109 7.58 -5.29 4.96
CA LYS A 109 8.25 -4.63 3.82
C LYS A 109 7.25 -3.84 2.97
N THR A 110 6.07 -4.41 2.71
CA THR A 110 5.00 -3.73 1.97
C THR A 110 4.46 -2.53 2.75
N GLY A 111 4.18 -2.68 4.05
CA GLY A 111 3.74 -1.58 4.92
C GLY A 111 4.75 -0.44 4.99
N GLU A 112 6.04 -0.75 5.12
CA GLU A 112 7.12 0.23 5.10
C GLU A 112 7.24 0.95 3.75
N ASN A 113 7.09 0.23 2.64
CA ASN A 113 7.09 0.83 1.31
C ASN A 113 5.92 1.81 1.14
N LEU A 114 4.71 1.40 1.51
CA LEU A 114 3.54 2.28 1.50
C LEU A 114 3.78 3.53 2.34
N ARG A 115 4.29 3.37 3.56
CA ARG A 115 4.63 4.50 4.44
C ARG A 115 5.63 5.46 3.79
N LYS A 116 6.71 4.95 3.20
CA LYS A 116 7.70 5.76 2.47
C LYS A 116 7.06 6.55 1.32
N ILE A 117 6.14 5.94 0.57
CA ILE A 117 5.42 6.62 -0.51
C ILE A 117 4.56 7.76 0.06
N TYR A 118 3.79 7.52 1.13
CA TYR A 118 2.99 8.56 1.78
C TYR A 118 3.84 9.70 2.35
N ASP A 119 4.93 9.39 3.03
CA ASP A 119 5.84 10.38 3.62
C ASP A 119 6.53 11.23 2.55
N SER A 120 6.98 10.62 1.45
CA SER A 120 7.58 11.35 0.33
C SER A 120 6.56 12.27 -0.38
N ALA A 121 5.31 11.81 -0.55
CA ALA A 121 4.24 12.63 -1.09
C ALA A 121 3.88 13.80 -0.16
N ALA A 122 3.82 13.57 1.15
CA ALA A 122 3.60 14.62 2.14
C ALA A 122 4.73 15.64 2.17
N ASN A 123 5.99 15.18 2.12
CA ASN A 123 7.15 16.07 2.07
C ASN A 123 7.19 16.88 0.77
N SER A 124 6.84 16.28 -0.38
CA SER A 124 6.73 17.00 -1.66
C SER A 124 5.65 18.09 -1.62
N LYS A 125 4.55 17.88 -0.90
CA LYS A 125 3.52 18.92 -0.68
C LYS A 125 4.06 20.05 0.20
N LYS A 126 4.74 19.70 1.30
CA LYS A 126 5.35 20.68 2.23
C LYS A 126 6.45 21.50 1.58
N SER A 127 7.30 20.89 0.73
CA SER A 127 8.38 21.61 0.04
C SER A 127 7.88 22.55 -1.05
N LYS A 128 6.70 22.29 -1.63
CA LYS A 128 6.02 23.18 -2.58
C LYS A 128 5.20 24.28 -1.89
N GLN A 129 5.03 24.23 -0.57
CA GLN A 129 4.26 25.23 0.16
C GLN A 129 5.05 26.53 0.29
N ILE A 130 4.44 27.65 -0.11
CA ILE A 130 5.01 28.99 0.03
C ILE A 130 5.18 29.30 1.52
N LYS A 131 6.42 29.45 1.98
CA LYS A 131 6.72 29.97 3.31
C LYS A 131 6.67 31.49 3.24
N VAL A 132 5.62 32.09 3.82
CA VAL A 132 5.56 33.54 4.00
C VAL A 132 6.60 33.91 5.06
N LEU A 133 7.70 34.53 4.64
CA LEU A 133 8.66 35.13 5.55
C LEU A 133 8.08 36.47 5.99
N ASN A 134 7.81 36.62 7.29
CA ASN A 134 7.49 37.93 7.88
C ASN A 134 8.78 38.75 7.91
N PHE A 135 9.07 39.40 6.79
CA PHE A 135 10.15 40.36 6.69
C PHE A 135 9.71 41.66 7.39
N ASN A 136 10.48 42.10 8.40
CA ASN A 136 10.28 43.39 9.04
C ASN A 136 11.10 44.44 8.26
N PRO A 137 10.45 45.38 7.54
CA PRO A 137 11.15 46.33 6.67
C PRO A 137 12.01 47.37 7.41
N SER A 138 11.98 47.38 8.75
CA SER A 138 12.69 48.38 9.57
C SER A 138 14.20 48.13 9.72
N THR A 139 14.74 47.01 9.22
CA THR A 139 16.15 46.60 9.47
C THR A 139 17.07 46.61 8.24
N ILE A 140 16.59 47.00 7.04
CA ILE A 140 17.45 47.15 5.86
C ILE A 140 17.80 48.63 5.66
N PRO A 141 19.09 49.02 5.71
CA PRO A 141 19.53 50.34 5.27
C PRO A 141 19.24 50.50 3.77
N ALA A 142 18.52 51.57 3.39
CA ALA A 142 18.20 51.85 2.00
C ALA A 142 19.49 51.91 1.14
N PRO A 143 19.54 51.25 -0.04
CA PRO A 143 20.68 51.35 -0.93
C PRO A 143 20.79 52.78 -1.44
N GLN A 144 21.82 53.51 -0.98
CA GLN A 144 22.13 54.86 -1.42
C GLN A 144 22.55 54.82 -2.90
N ARG A 145 21.64 55.18 -3.81
CA ARG A 145 21.96 55.42 -5.23
C ARG A 145 22.77 56.71 -5.31
N SER A 146 24.09 56.61 -5.45
CA SER A 146 24.92 57.76 -5.79
C SER A 146 24.70 58.14 -7.26
N PHE A 147 24.04 59.28 -7.48
CA PHE A 147 23.99 59.93 -8.78
C PHE A 147 25.28 60.73 -8.97
N SER A 148 26.28 60.16 -9.63
CA SER A 148 27.45 60.93 -10.07
C SER A 148 27.21 61.41 -11.50
N SER A 149 26.92 62.70 -11.63
CA SER A 149 26.94 63.44 -12.88
C SER A 149 28.41 63.70 -13.26
N GLY A 150 28.85 63.21 -14.41
CA GLY A 150 30.24 63.40 -14.85
C GLY A 150 30.54 62.79 -16.21
N SER A 151 30.17 63.50 -17.28
CA SER A 151 30.68 63.25 -18.62
C SER A 151 32.18 63.53 -18.68
N LYS A 152 33.02 62.60 -19.15
CA LYS A 152 34.09 62.82 -20.16
C LYS A 152 34.49 61.49 -20.82
N ALA A 153 34.60 61.55 -22.14
CA ALA A 153 35.04 60.48 -23.03
C ALA A 153 36.58 60.38 -23.09
N SER A 154 37.11 59.19 -23.40
CA SER A 154 38.18 58.97 -24.40
C SER A 154 38.72 57.52 -24.37
N HIS A 155 38.49 56.80 -25.48
CA HIS A 155 39.36 55.85 -26.20
C HIS A 155 40.21 54.83 -25.39
N THR A 156 40.11 53.51 -25.57
CA THR A 156 40.51 52.76 -26.78
C THR A 156 40.16 51.26 -26.64
N GLY A 157 39.61 50.68 -27.72
CA GLY A 157 40.00 49.36 -28.24
C GLY A 157 39.61 48.06 -27.51
N ARG A 158 38.45 47.48 -27.85
CA ARG A 158 38.35 46.20 -28.60
C ARG A 158 36.89 45.86 -28.94
N SER A 159 36.57 45.91 -30.23
CA SER A 159 35.43 45.25 -30.88
C SER A 159 35.98 44.04 -31.68
N PRO A 160 35.20 43.13 -32.30
CA PRO A 160 33.77 43.18 -32.67
C PRO A 160 33.01 41.84 -32.37
N VAL A 161 31.72 41.59 -32.65
CA VAL A 161 31.05 41.39 -33.96
C VAL A 161 29.55 41.08 -33.66
N VAL A 162 28.62 41.96 -34.06
CA VAL A 162 27.55 41.80 -35.09
C VAL A 162 26.40 40.85 -34.71
N ASN A 163 25.23 41.40 -34.34
CA ASN A 163 24.02 41.71 -35.16
C ASN A 163 23.11 40.46 -35.35
N LYS A 164 21.78 40.50 -35.26
CA LYS A 164 20.80 41.45 -35.82
C LYS A 164 19.44 41.32 -35.10
N THR A 165 18.68 42.40 -35.21
CA THR A 165 17.30 42.72 -34.77
C THR A 165 16.21 41.76 -35.32
N PRO A 166 14.92 41.87 -34.92
CA PRO A 166 14.06 42.94 -35.45
C PRO A 166 13.16 43.66 -34.43
N SER A 167 12.89 44.91 -34.79
CA SER A 167 11.92 45.90 -34.35
C SER A 167 10.49 45.40 -34.10
N TYR A 168 9.74 46.07 -33.22
CA TYR A 168 8.46 46.71 -33.58
C TYR A 168 8.04 47.78 -32.56
N ALA A 169 7.42 48.86 -33.07
CA ALA A 169 7.07 50.11 -32.41
C ALA A 169 5.85 50.02 -31.45
N PRO A 170 5.61 51.03 -30.59
CA PRO A 170 4.45 51.07 -29.69
C PRO A 170 3.30 52.00 -30.14
N LYS A 171 2.14 51.85 -29.47
CA LYS A 171 0.95 52.74 -29.28
C LYS A 171 -0.37 52.21 -29.91
N PRO A 172 -1.55 52.80 -29.61
CA PRO A 172 -2.31 52.76 -28.35
C PRO A 172 -3.79 52.32 -28.58
N GLY A 173 -4.61 52.23 -27.54
CA GLY A 173 -5.94 51.57 -27.58
C GLY A 173 -7.10 52.34 -28.24
N SER A 174 -8.25 51.65 -28.39
CA SER A 174 -9.63 52.15 -28.21
C SER A 174 -10.68 51.04 -28.49
N GLN A 175 -11.62 50.92 -27.55
CA GLN A 175 -13.03 50.43 -27.58
C GLN A 175 -13.59 49.66 -28.80
N ALA A 176 -14.28 48.54 -28.54
CA ALA A 176 -15.73 48.36 -28.76
C ALA A 176 -16.17 46.89 -28.59
N ALA A 177 -17.38 46.72 -28.05
CA ALA A 177 -18.05 45.46 -27.76
C ALA A 177 -18.67 44.79 -28.99
N ALA A 178 -18.71 43.45 -29.02
CA ALA A 178 -19.79 42.70 -29.67
C ALA A 178 -19.82 41.22 -29.21
N TYR A 179 -21.05 40.72 -29.11
CA TYR A 179 -21.53 39.43 -28.65
C TYR A 179 -21.08 38.25 -29.52
N ALA A 180 -20.75 37.10 -28.92
CA ALA A 180 -21.19 35.76 -29.36
C ALA A 180 -20.51 34.61 -28.58
N GLY A 181 -21.33 33.67 -28.07
CA GLY A 181 -20.97 32.25 -27.98
C GLY A 181 -20.27 31.76 -26.71
N ARG A 182 -21.07 31.32 -25.72
CA ARG A 182 -20.61 30.38 -24.68
C ARG A 182 -20.14 29.07 -25.34
N LYS A 183 -18.85 28.75 -25.23
CA LYS A 183 -18.33 27.39 -25.42
C LYS A 183 -18.02 26.80 -24.04
N VAL A 184 -18.78 25.78 -23.68
CA VAL A 184 -18.57 24.96 -22.47
C VAL A 184 -17.25 24.20 -22.66
N PRO A 185 -16.30 24.22 -21.71
CA PRO A 185 -15.12 23.36 -21.78
C PRO A 185 -15.53 21.93 -21.48
N THR A 186 -15.40 21.04 -22.46
CA THR A 186 -15.45 19.60 -22.24
C THR A 186 -14.25 19.18 -21.39
N ILE A 187 -14.53 18.69 -20.18
CA ILE A 187 -13.55 18.08 -19.29
C ILE A 187 -13.15 16.74 -19.92
N SER A 188 -11.98 16.67 -20.53
CA SER A 188 -11.35 15.39 -20.85
C SER A 188 -10.80 14.78 -19.56
N PRO A 189 -10.97 13.46 -19.33
CA PRO A 189 -10.46 12.82 -18.13
C PRO A 189 -8.93 12.85 -18.15
N SER A 190 -8.35 13.62 -17.22
CA SER A 190 -6.92 13.64 -16.94
C SER A 190 -6.52 12.29 -16.36
N GLN A 191 -6.17 11.36 -17.25
CA GLN A 191 -5.60 10.07 -16.88
C GLN A 191 -4.26 10.29 -16.16
N PRO A 192 -4.07 9.78 -14.93
CA PRO A 192 -2.77 9.85 -14.28
C PRO A 192 -1.73 9.08 -15.10
N LYS A 193 -0.57 9.72 -15.35
CA LYS A 193 0.52 9.27 -16.24
C LYS A 193 1.12 7.88 -15.94
N LEU A 194 0.64 7.17 -14.91
CA LEU A 194 1.07 5.81 -14.60
C LEU A 194 0.59 4.78 -15.64
N MET A 195 -0.65 4.92 -16.13
CA MET A 195 -1.27 3.93 -17.04
C MET A 195 -0.65 3.93 -18.44
N ALA A 196 -0.06 5.05 -18.86
CA ALA A 196 0.52 5.20 -20.21
C ALA A 196 1.77 4.32 -20.43
N LYS A 197 2.52 3.98 -19.37
CA LYS A 197 3.67 3.06 -19.48
C LYS A 197 3.21 1.60 -19.55
N VAL A 198 2.18 1.24 -18.79
CA VAL A 198 1.62 -0.13 -18.79
C VAL A 198 0.99 -0.44 -20.15
N LEU A 199 0.23 0.49 -20.73
CA LEU A 199 -0.40 0.32 -22.05
C LEU A 199 0.60 0.23 -23.23
N LYS A 200 1.82 0.78 -23.08
CA LYS A 200 2.86 0.67 -24.12
C LYS A 200 3.55 -0.70 -24.13
N GLU A 201 3.62 -1.39 -22.99
CA GLU A 201 4.22 -2.72 -22.90
C GLU A 201 3.31 -3.82 -23.46
N PHE A 202 1.98 -3.69 -23.33
CA PHE A 202 1.05 -4.69 -23.85
C PHE A 202 0.82 -4.64 -25.37
N LYS A 203 1.22 -3.55 -26.05
CA LYS A 203 1.01 -3.38 -27.51
C LYS A 203 2.23 -3.80 -28.36
N LYS A 204 3.23 -4.44 -27.74
CA LYS A 204 4.46 -4.92 -28.40
C LYS A 204 4.54 -6.45 -28.52
N LYS A 205 3.40 -7.14 -28.46
CA LYS A 205 3.25 -8.53 -28.88
C LYS A 205 2.33 -8.61 -30.09
#